data_AF-A0A353Q827-F1
#
_entry.id   AF-A0A353Q827-F1
#
_cell.length_a   1.000
_cell.length_b   1.000
_cell.length_c   1.000
_cell.angle_alpha   90.00
_cell.angle_beta   90.00
_cell.angle_gamma   90.00
#
_symmetry.space_group_name_H-M   'P 1'
#
loop_
_entity.id
_entity.type
_entity.pdbx_description
1 polymer ?
#
loop_
_entity_poly.entity_id
_entity_poly.type
_entity_poly.pdbx_seq_one_letter_code
_entity_poly.pdbx_strand_id
1 'polypeptide(L)'
;YGQLKYSGQMSFRIQNENYRIEVKSNKVKKFDERADIAATRLIDFLQKWIKQSQKGTDDPMYQLAMVLLERNKQGDLDYKNISKLYDLENRFNDAEYSDIMKLFKESHLVDGTATNYYFFKRDKQGVWRKLEPSFNRL
;
A
#
# COMPACT_ATOMS: atom_id res chain seq x y z
N TYR A 1 -19.43 27.14 0.14
CA TYR A 1 -18.74 26.46 1.26
C TYR A 1 -17.61 25.59 0.72
N GLY A 2 -16.38 25.79 1.20
CA GLY A 2 -15.16 25.07 0.78
C GLY A 2 -13.93 25.43 1.63
N GLN A 3 -14.13 25.83 2.89
CA GLN A 3 -13.04 26.27 3.75
C GLN A 3 -12.10 25.11 4.09
N LEU A 4 -10.81 25.33 3.87
CA LEU A 4 -9.73 24.47 4.33
C LEU A 4 -9.59 24.64 5.85
N LYS A 5 -9.39 23.54 6.58
CA LYS A 5 -9.25 23.51 8.03
C LYS A 5 -7.88 23.97 8.53
N TYR A 6 -6.83 23.90 7.71
CA TYR A 6 -5.47 24.32 8.07
C TYR A 6 -4.63 24.68 6.82
N SER A 7 -3.63 25.55 7.00
CA SER A 7 -2.68 25.92 5.95
C SER A 7 -1.83 24.69 5.57
N GLY A 8 -1.93 24.26 4.31
CA GLY A 8 -1.31 23.02 3.81
C GLY A 8 -2.28 21.83 3.62
N GLN A 9 -3.57 22.01 3.91
CA GLN A 9 -4.57 20.98 3.59
C GLN A 9 -4.74 20.86 2.06
N MET A 10 -4.18 19.79 1.48
CA MET A 10 -4.31 19.50 0.05
C MET A 10 -5.59 18.73 -0.31
N SER A 11 -6.17 18.00 0.65
CA SER A 11 -7.41 17.25 0.44
C SER A 11 -8.62 18.05 0.89
N PHE A 12 -9.63 18.25 0.04
CA PHE A 12 -10.82 19.04 0.36
C PHE A 12 -12.09 18.46 -0.29
N ARG A 13 -13.24 18.90 0.21
CA ARG A 13 -14.56 18.48 -0.29
C ARG A 13 -15.39 19.71 -0.62
N ILE A 14 -15.97 19.74 -1.81
CA ILE A 14 -16.94 20.74 -2.25
C ILE A 14 -18.27 20.00 -2.46
N GLN A 15 -19.36 20.51 -1.89
CA GLN A 15 -20.68 19.92 -2.06
C GLN A 15 -21.77 20.98 -2.21
N ASN A 16 -22.78 20.64 -3.01
CA ASN A 16 -24.07 21.32 -3.04
C ASN A 16 -25.19 20.29 -2.76
N GLU A 17 -26.45 20.64 -2.98
CA GLU A 17 -27.59 19.76 -2.67
C GLU A 17 -27.60 18.44 -3.46
N ASN A 18 -27.07 18.46 -4.68
CA ASN A 18 -27.20 17.36 -5.65
C ASN A 18 -25.86 16.71 -6.00
N TYR A 19 -24.73 17.38 -5.78
CA TYR A 19 -23.41 16.98 -6.23
C TYR A 19 -22.36 17.20 -5.15
N ARG A 20 -21.38 16.30 -5.11
CA ARG A 20 -20.22 16.38 -4.22
C ARG A 20 -18.97 15.97 -4.97
N ILE A 21 -17.91 16.75 -4.79
CA ILE A 21 -16.56 16.47 -5.29
C ILE A 21 -15.65 16.32 -4.06
N GLU A 22 -14.92 15.22 -4.00
CA GLU A 22 -13.84 15.03 -3.04
C GLU A 22 -12.51 14.99 -3.77
N VAL A 23 -11.61 15.89 -3.39
CA VAL A 23 -10.21 15.91 -3.82
C VAL A 23 -9.38 15.32 -2.70
N LYS A 24 -8.68 14.21 -2.98
CA LYS A 24 -7.78 13.55 -2.03
C LYS A 24 -6.36 13.54 -2.58
N SER A 25 -5.47 14.23 -1.88
CA SER A 25 -4.03 14.19 -2.12
C SER A 25 -3.42 13.08 -1.27
N ASN A 26 -2.97 12.02 -1.92
CA ASN A 26 -2.36 10.86 -1.29
C ASN A 26 -0.88 10.81 -1.61
N LYS A 27 -0.04 10.61 -0.58
CA LYS A 27 1.39 10.35 -0.78
C LYS A 27 1.55 9.01 -1.50
N VAL A 28 2.22 9.03 -2.65
CA VAL A 28 2.62 7.84 -3.38
C VAL A 28 3.86 7.29 -2.70
N LYS A 29 3.74 6.07 -2.20
CA LYS A 29 4.79 5.38 -1.46
C LYS A 29 5.49 4.41 -2.40
N LYS A 30 6.82 4.44 -2.40
CA LYS A 30 7.68 3.51 -3.15
C LYS A 30 8.82 3.01 -2.26
N PHE A 31 9.58 2.08 -2.82
CA PHE A 31 10.83 1.62 -2.26
C PHE A 31 11.99 1.95 -3.20
N ASP A 32 13.17 2.19 -2.63
CA ASP A 32 14.43 2.25 -3.38
C ASP A 32 15.07 0.87 -3.55
N GLU A 33 16.22 0.84 -4.23
CA GLU A 33 17.02 -0.35 -4.54
C GLU A 33 17.37 -1.20 -3.31
N ARG A 34 17.40 -0.61 -2.09
CA ARG A 34 17.67 -1.38 -0.86
C ARG A 34 16.53 -2.37 -0.54
N ALA A 35 15.31 -2.11 -1.02
CA ALA A 35 14.23 -3.10 -0.89
C ALA A 35 14.44 -4.33 -1.76
N ASP A 36 15.15 -4.22 -2.89
CA ASP A 36 15.49 -5.40 -3.71
C ASP A 36 16.50 -6.30 -2.97
N ILE A 37 17.46 -5.67 -2.27
CA ILE A 37 18.40 -6.36 -1.38
C ILE A 37 17.63 -7.02 -0.22
N ALA A 38 16.71 -6.29 0.42
CA ALA A 38 15.90 -6.81 1.51
C ALA A 38 15.02 -7.99 1.06
N ALA A 39 14.42 -7.91 -0.13
CA ALA A 39 13.59 -8.97 -0.69
C ALA A 39 14.40 -10.25 -0.95
N THR A 40 15.58 -10.13 -1.54
CA THR A 40 16.49 -11.27 -1.76
C THR A 40 16.87 -11.93 -0.43
N ARG A 41 17.30 -11.13 0.56
CA ARG A 41 17.62 -11.63 1.91
C ARG A 41 16.43 -12.30 2.58
N LEU A 42 15.23 -11.76 2.40
CA LEU A 42 14.01 -12.34 2.96
C LEU A 42 13.68 -13.70 2.33
N ILE A 43 13.82 -13.83 1.02
CA ILE A 43 13.61 -15.10 0.32
C ILE A 43 14.61 -16.15 0.85
N ASP A 44 15.88 -15.80 0.98
CA ASP A 44 16.91 -16.70 1.51
C ASP A 44 16.60 -17.14 2.95
N PHE A 45 16.20 -16.20 3.80
CA PHE A 45 15.78 -16.49 5.17
C PHE A 45 14.58 -17.46 5.19
N LEU A 46 13.53 -17.16 4.42
CA LEU A 46 12.32 -17.99 4.36
C LEU A 46 12.62 -19.40 3.83
N GLN A 47 13.52 -19.54 2.86
CA GLN A 47 13.95 -20.84 2.34
C GLN A 47 14.77 -21.65 3.36
N LYS A 48 15.59 -21.00 4.18
CA LYS A 48 16.30 -21.69 5.29
C LYS A 48 15.31 -22.12 6.37
N TRP A 49 14.41 -21.23 6.74
CA TRP A 49 13.38 -21.47 7.74
C TRP A 49 12.45 -22.63 7.34
N ILE A 50 12.00 -22.66 6.08
CA ILE A 50 11.09 -23.71 5.61
C ILE A 50 11.74 -25.09 5.53
N LYS A 51 13.06 -25.17 5.27
CA LYS A 51 13.82 -26.42 5.30
C LYS A 51 13.89 -27.03 6.70
N GLN A 52 13.81 -26.21 7.73
CA GLN A 52 13.77 -26.65 9.14
C GLN A 52 12.34 -26.96 9.60
N SER A 53 11.33 -26.46 8.90
CA SER A 53 9.91 -26.70 9.22
C SER A 53 9.44 -28.07 8.72
N GLN A 54 8.68 -28.78 9.55
CA GLN A 54 8.07 -30.07 9.18
C GLN A 54 7.00 -29.95 8.08
N LYS A 55 6.47 -28.73 7.85
CA LYS A 55 5.40 -28.50 6.89
C LYS A 55 5.88 -28.24 5.46
N GLY A 56 7.19 -28.04 5.26
CA GLY A 56 7.75 -27.74 3.94
C GLY A 56 7.06 -26.54 3.27
N THR A 57 7.09 -26.46 1.94
CA THR A 57 6.54 -25.34 1.16
C THR A 57 5.02 -25.13 1.30
N ASP A 58 4.32 -26.08 1.93
CA ASP A 58 2.89 -25.98 2.26
C ASP A 58 2.64 -25.24 3.57
N ASP A 59 3.68 -24.74 4.25
CA ASP A 59 3.48 -23.88 5.42
C ASP A 59 2.75 -22.58 5.02
N PRO A 60 1.57 -22.30 5.63
CA PRO A 60 0.80 -21.10 5.28
C PRO A 60 1.54 -19.79 5.52
N MET A 61 2.49 -19.75 6.46
CA MET A 61 3.29 -18.55 6.74
C MET A 61 4.32 -18.30 5.65
N TYR A 62 4.96 -19.35 5.15
CA TYR A 62 5.88 -19.25 4.01
C TYR A 62 5.14 -18.78 2.75
N GLN A 63 4.00 -19.39 2.43
CA GLN A 63 3.19 -19.00 1.28
C GLN A 63 2.68 -17.56 1.41
N LEU A 64 2.21 -17.16 2.59
CA LEU A 64 1.80 -15.78 2.86
C LEU A 64 2.96 -14.81 2.63
N ALA A 65 4.15 -15.10 3.17
CA ALA A 65 5.31 -14.22 3.01
C ALA A 65 5.74 -14.10 1.53
N MET A 66 5.67 -15.19 0.76
CA MET A 66 5.95 -15.18 -0.68
C MET A 66 4.95 -14.33 -1.47
N VAL A 67 3.65 -14.46 -1.18
CA VAL A 67 2.62 -13.62 -1.80
C VAL A 67 2.80 -12.14 -1.45
N LEU A 68 3.21 -11.83 -0.22
CA LEU A 68 3.46 -10.44 0.20
C LEU A 68 4.71 -9.83 -0.47
N LEU A 69 5.63 -10.66 -0.95
CA LEU A 69 6.82 -10.24 -1.70
C LEU A 69 6.59 -10.19 -3.22
N GLU A 70 5.43 -10.61 -3.71
CA GLU A 70 5.14 -10.63 -5.13
C GLU A 70 5.17 -9.20 -5.71
N ARG A 71 5.90 -9.06 -6.83
CA ARG A 71 6.01 -7.79 -7.55
C ARG A 71 4.82 -7.60 -8.48
N ASN A 72 4.42 -6.35 -8.68
CA ASN A 72 3.42 -6.01 -9.67
C ASN A 72 3.97 -6.20 -11.11
N LYS A 73 3.13 -5.98 -12.13
CA LYS A 73 3.52 -6.09 -13.55
C LYS A 73 4.68 -5.18 -13.98
N GLN A 74 4.94 -4.11 -13.22
CA GLN A 74 6.03 -3.17 -13.47
C GLN A 74 7.33 -3.56 -12.74
N GLY A 75 7.30 -4.63 -11.94
CA GLY A 75 8.45 -5.08 -11.14
C GLY A 75 8.55 -4.42 -9.76
N ASP A 76 7.57 -3.62 -9.36
CA ASP A 76 7.59 -2.92 -8.07
C ASP A 76 6.97 -3.77 -6.95
N LEU A 77 7.53 -3.64 -5.75
CA LEU A 77 6.96 -4.19 -4.52
C LEU A 77 5.77 -3.33 -4.05
N ASP A 78 4.67 -3.97 -3.64
CA ASP A 78 3.52 -3.26 -3.10
C ASP A 78 3.75 -2.87 -1.64
N TYR A 79 3.66 -1.57 -1.35
CA TYR A 79 3.87 -1.04 -0.01
C TYR A 79 2.94 -1.65 1.05
N LYS A 80 1.67 -1.91 0.72
CA LYS A 80 0.72 -2.47 1.69
C LYS A 80 1.06 -3.92 1.97
N ASN A 81 1.52 -4.65 0.98
CA ASN A 81 1.96 -6.04 1.15
C ASN A 81 3.22 -6.10 2.02
N ILE A 82 4.24 -5.31 1.72
CA ILE A 82 5.47 -5.26 2.54
C ILE A 82 5.15 -4.81 3.97
N SER A 83 4.22 -3.86 4.16
CA SER A 83 3.84 -3.43 5.50
C SER A 83 3.26 -4.55 6.37
N LYS A 84 2.63 -5.57 5.78
CA LYS A 84 2.11 -6.74 6.51
C LYS A 84 3.22 -7.71 6.94
N LEU A 85 4.38 -7.68 6.27
CA LEU A 85 5.54 -8.48 6.70
C LEU A 85 6.07 -7.99 8.05
N TYR A 86 5.94 -6.70 8.36
CA TYR A 86 6.32 -6.17 9.68
C TYR A 86 5.51 -6.80 10.82
N ASP A 87 4.27 -7.19 10.58
CA ASP A 87 3.42 -7.85 11.59
C ASP A 87 3.90 -9.28 11.90
N LEU A 88 4.72 -9.88 11.02
CA LEU A 88 5.29 -11.21 11.21
C LEU A 88 6.61 -11.19 12.00
N GLU A 89 7.19 -10.02 12.27
CA GLU A 89 8.48 -9.86 12.98
C GLU A 89 8.45 -10.57 14.35
N ASN A 90 7.36 -10.40 15.10
CA ASN A 90 7.15 -11.07 16.39
C ASN A 90 6.93 -12.59 16.28
N ARG A 91 6.47 -13.10 15.13
CA ARG A 91 6.21 -14.53 14.93
C ARG A 91 7.47 -15.31 14.62
N PHE A 92 8.35 -14.73 13.80
CA PHE A 92 9.66 -15.30 13.53
C PHE A 92 10.60 -15.13 14.72
N ASN A 93 10.52 -13.99 15.43
CA ASN A 93 11.36 -13.67 16.59
C ASN A 93 12.85 -13.97 16.34
N ASP A 94 13.32 -13.56 15.16
CA ASP A 94 14.67 -13.84 14.66
C ASP A 94 15.37 -12.53 14.31
N ALA A 95 16.64 -12.40 14.71
CA ALA A 95 17.42 -11.18 14.51
C ALA A 95 17.67 -10.88 13.02
N GLU A 96 17.90 -11.90 12.18
CA GLU A 96 18.09 -11.74 10.74
C GLU A 96 16.81 -11.21 10.10
N TYR A 97 15.64 -11.72 10.51
CA TYR A 97 14.35 -11.23 10.03
C TYR A 97 14.13 -9.76 10.40
N SER A 98 14.39 -9.38 11.65
CA SER A 98 14.23 -8.01 12.12
C SER A 98 15.15 -7.03 11.38
N ASP A 99 16.39 -7.43 11.08
CA ASP A 99 17.32 -6.64 10.27
C ASP A 99 16.81 -6.45 8.83
N ILE A 100 16.22 -7.48 8.24
CA ILE A 100 15.60 -7.40 6.91
C ILE A 100 14.39 -6.45 6.94
N MET A 101 13.53 -6.54 7.97
CA MET A 101 12.40 -5.63 8.14
C MET A 101 12.87 -4.18 8.32
N LYS A 102 13.96 -3.95 9.05
CA LYS A 102 14.57 -2.64 9.19
C LYS A 102 15.02 -2.08 7.85
N LEU A 103 15.67 -2.90 7.01
CA LEU A 103 16.09 -2.47 5.66
C LEU A 103 14.90 -2.08 4.78
N PHE A 104 13.78 -2.82 4.85
CA PHE A 104 12.53 -2.42 4.18
C PHE A 104 11.94 -1.11 4.72
N LYS A 105 12.03 -0.86 6.03
CA LYS A 105 11.57 0.40 6.62
C LYS A 105 12.44 1.58 6.17
N GLU A 106 13.75 1.37 6.04
CA GLU A 106 14.73 2.38 5.62
C GLU A 106 14.67 2.68 4.12
N SER A 107 14.31 1.71 3.28
CA SER A 107 14.14 1.88 1.83
C SER A 107 12.85 2.61 1.45
N HIS A 108 12.00 2.94 2.42
CA HIS A 108 10.73 3.60 2.19
C HIS A 108 10.91 5.06 1.73
N LEU A 109 10.36 5.38 0.55
CA LEU A 109 10.35 6.72 -0.01
C LEU A 109 8.93 7.19 -0.34
N VAL A 110 8.74 8.51 -0.30
CA VAL A 110 7.54 9.18 -0.83
C VAL A 110 7.92 9.79 -2.17
N ASP A 111 7.55 9.10 -3.25
CA ASP A 111 7.92 9.45 -4.64
C ASP A 111 7.09 10.62 -5.18
N GLY A 112 5.95 10.92 -4.57
CA GLY A 112 5.13 12.05 -4.97
C GLY A 112 3.80 12.14 -4.26
N THR A 113 2.92 13.00 -4.77
CA THR A 113 1.55 13.15 -4.28
C THR A 113 0.59 12.97 -5.44
N ALA A 114 -0.23 11.91 -5.39
CA ALA A 114 -1.31 11.68 -6.33
C ALA A 114 -2.56 12.43 -5.86
N THR A 115 -3.12 13.27 -6.74
CA THR A 115 -4.39 13.96 -6.49
C THR A 115 -5.51 13.20 -7.16
N ASN A 116 -6.37 12.58 -6.35
CA ASN A 116 -7.51 11.79 -6.81
C ASN A 116 -8.80 12.61 -6.69
N TYR A 117 -9.60 12.62 -7.76
CA TYR A 117 -10.90 13.28 -7.81
C TYR A 117 -12.02 12.25 -7.75
N TYR A 118 -12.92 12.38 -6.78
CA TYR A 118 -14.10 11.53 -6.65
C TYR A 118 -15.36 12.37 -6.80
N PHE A 119 -16.18 11.99 -7.76
CA PHE A 119 -17.44 12.67 -8.09
C PHE A 119 -18.61 11.87 -7.53
N PHE A 120 -19.58 12.56 -6.95
CA PHE A 120 -20.79 11.95 -6.41
C PHE A 120 -22.02 12.75 -6.80
N LYS A 121 -23.14 12.04 -6.99
CA LYS A 121 -24.47 12.60 -7.16
C LYS A 121 -25.39 12.09 -6.06
N ARG A 122 -26.20 12.97 -5.52
CA ARG A 122 -27.26 12.61 -4.56
C ARG A 122 -28.45 12.06 -5.32
N ASP A 123 -28.94 10.89 -4.92
CA ASP A 123 -30.15 10.32 -5.48
C ASP A 123 -31.41 10.87 -4.82
N LYS A 124 -32.58 10.47 -5.33
CA LYS A 124 -33.90 10.94 -4.83
C LYS A 124 -34.17 10.51 -3.38
N GLN A 125 -33.46 9.51 -2.86
CA GLN A 125 -33.55 9.04 -1.48
C GLN A 125 -32.51 9.74 -0.57
N GLY A 126 -31.75 10.69 -1.11
CA GLY A 126 -30.75 11.46 -0.38
C GLY A 126 -29.39 10.78 -0.27
N VAL A 127 -29.16 9.64 -0.94
CA VAL A 127 -27.93 8.85 -0.87
C VAL A 127 -26.91 9.31 -1.92
N TRP A 128 -25.64 9.44 -1.52
CA TRP A 128 -24.55 9.80 -2.42
C TRP A 128 -24.06 8.59 -3.21
N ARG A 129 -24.21 8.63 -4.54
CA ARG A 129 -23.68 7.61 -5.46
C ARG A 129 -22.45 8.13 -6.18
N LYS A 130 -21.39 7.30 -6.25
CA LYS A 130 -20.17 7.62 -6.99
C LYS A 130 -20.47 7.69 -8.48
N LEU A 131 -19.97 8.71 -9.15
CA LEU A 131 -19.98 8.86 -10.59
C LEU A 131 -18.60 8.45 -11.13
N GLU A 132 -18.60 7.69 -12.22
CA GLU A 132 -17.40 7.38 -12.99
C GLU A 132 -17.42 8.26 -14.25
N PRO A 133 -16.75 9.43 -14.22
CA PRO A 133 -16.69 10.29 -15.40
C PRO A 133 -15.89 9.60 -16.51
N SER A 134 -16.43 9.59 -17.72
CA SER A 134 -15.67 9.22 -18.92
C SER A 134 -15.03 10.47 -19.50
N PHE A 135 -13.70 10.47 -19.63
CA PHE A 135 -12.94 11.56 -20.26
C PHE A 135 -12.72 11.35 -21.76
N ASN A 136 -13.30 10.29 -22.36
CA ASN A 136 -13.09 9.90 -23.76
C ASN A 136 -13.98 10.66 -24.77
N ARG A 137 -14.66 11.72 -24.34
CA ARG A 137 -15.39 12.64 -25.23
C ARG A 137 -14.84 14.05 -25.02
N LEU A 138 -13.72 14.33 -25.67
CA LEU A 138 -13.22 15.67 -25.97
C LEU A 138 -13.04 15.76 -27.48
#